data_AF-K1TD26-F1
#
_entry.id   AF-K1TD26-F1
#
_cell.length_a   1.000
_cell.length_b   1.000
_cell.length_c   1.000
_cell.angle_alpha   90.00
_cell.angle_beta   90.00
_cell.angle_gamma   90.00
#
_symmetry.space_group_name_H-M   'P 1'
#
loop_
_entity.id
_entity.type
_entity.pdbx_description
1 polymer ?
#
loop_
_entity_poly.entity_id
_entity_poly.type
_entity_poly.pdbx_seq_one_letter_code
_entity_poly.pdbx_strand_id
1 'polypeptide(L)'
;NRYQYEARFLRAYFYFTAVEKFGDVPFTTEVLTEDEANALPRTPAKEVLDFVVKECDAIADKLPVDYSKLGDDAAANETGRVGKLAVLALKARTLLYEASPLFNTNNDKELYHQAALASKAVIDACLANGVQLGKYSDLWGANNWQAKELIFAIRMGAMNAFEYYNYPR
;
A
#
# COMPACT_ATOMS: atom_id res chain seq x y z
N ASN A 1 -16.10 -9.99 8.39
CA ASN A 1 -14.78 -10.58 8.06
C ASN A 1 -14.09 -9.69 7.02
N ARG A 2 -12.97 -9.05 7.37
CA ARG A 2 -12.27 -8.03 6.53
C ARG A 2 -10.89 -8.50 6.04
N TYR A 3 -10.38 -9.61 6.57
CA TYR A 3 -9.03 -10.13 6.29
C TYR A 3 -8.80 -10.41 4.80
N GLN A 4 -9.83 -10.84 4.08
CA GLN A 4 -9.75 -11.06 2.63
C GLN A 4 -9.40 -9.77 1.85
N TYR A 5 -9.87 -8.61 2.30
CA TYR A 5 -9.60 -7.33 1.64
C TYR A 5 -8.18 -6.83 1.98
N GLU A 6 -7.73 -7.08 3.21
CA GLU A 6 -6.36 -6.78 3.63
C GLU A 6 -5.34 -7.63 2.86
N ALA A 7 -5.62 -8.92 2.67
CA ALA A 7 -4.79 -9.81 1.86
C ALA A 7 -4.74 -9.36 0.38
N ARG A 8 -5.89 -8.95 -0.19
CA ARG A 8 -5.94 -8.41 -1.56
C ARG A 8 -5.13 -7.12 -1.70
N PHE A 9 -5.20 -6.21 -0.72
CA PHE A 9 -4.34 -5.03 -0.69
C PHE A 9 -2.87 -5.41 -0.66
N LEU A 10 -2.46 -6.33 0.21
CA LEU A 10 -1.05 -6.74 0.32
C LEU A 10 -0.56 -7.35 -0.99
N ARG A 11 -1.37 -8.19 -1.65
CA ARG A 11 -1.07 -8.72 -2.98
C ARG A 11 -0.86 -7.60 -4.01
N ALA A 12 -1.79 -6.63 -4.06
CA ALA A 12 -1.66 -5.49 -4.96
C ALA A 12 -0.42 -4.64 -4.66
N TYR A 13 -0.12 -4.40 -3.37
CA TYR A 13 1.07 -3.68 -2.93
C TYR A 13 2.36 -4.38 -3.35
N PHE A 14 2.46 -5.70 -3.16
CA PHE A 14 3.64 -6.45 -3.56
C PHE A 14 3.82 -6.49 -5.08
N TYR A 15 2.75 -6.63 -5.85
CA TYR A 15 2.82 -6.55 -7.31
C TYR A 15 3.25 -5.16 -7.78
N PHE A 16 2.73 -4.09 -7.17
CA PHE A 16 3.18 -2.74 -7.45
C PHE A 16 4.69 -2.58 -7.20
N THR A 17 5.19 -3.01 -6.04
CA THR A 17 6.63 -2.97 -5.72
C THR A 17 7.47 -3.83 -6.65
N ALA A 18 6.94 -4.98 -7.11
CA ALA A 18 7.62 -5.84 -8.07
C ALA A 18 7.75 -5.15 -9.44
N VAL A 19 6.68 -4.52 -9.92
CA VAL A 19 6.70 -3.74 -11.17
C VAL A 19 7.64 -2.55 -11.06
N GLU A 20 7.60 -1.82 -9.94
CA GLU A 20 8.48 -0.67 -9.70
C GLU A 20 9.97 -1.01 -9.84
N LYS A 21 10.36 -2.23 -9.40
CA LYS A 21 11.76 -2.68 -9.38
C LYS A 21 12.18 -3.42 -10.65
N PHE A 22 11.28 -4.19 -11.25
CA PHE A 22 11.63 -5.17 -12.29
C PHE A 22 10.91 -4.93 -13.64
N GLY A 23 9.93 -4.02 -13.68
CA GLY A 23 9.08 -3.80 -14.85
C GLY A 23 8.11 -4.96 -15.03
N ASP A 24 8.24 -5.70 -16.13
CA ASP A 24 7.37 -6.85 -16.39
C ASP A 24 7.66 -7.98 -15.39
N VAL A 25 6.61 -8.58 -14.81
CA VAL A 25 6.76 -9.59 -13.75
C VAL A 25 5.82 -10.76 -13.99
N PRO A 26 6.17 -11.98 -13.56
CA PRO A 26 5.21 -13.08 -13.53
C PRO A 26 4.01 -12.72 -12.63
N PHE A 27 2.80 -12.83 -13.15
CA PHE A 27 1.58 -12.39 -12.49
C PHE A 27 0.56 -13.52 -12.38
N THR A 28 0.01 -13.71 -11.19
CA THR A 28 -1.04 -14.70 -10.92
C THR A 28 -1.93 -14.21 -9.77
N THR A 29 -3.18 -14.67 -9.76
CA THR A 29 -4.09 -14.44 -8.64
C THR A 29 -4.44 -15.73 -7.89
N GLU A 30 -4.02 -16.87 -8.43
CA GLU A 30 -4.28 -18.21 -7.93
C GLU A 30 -3.05 -18.78 -7.23
N VAL A 31 -3.29 -19.78 -6.39
CA VAL A 31 -2.22 -20.57 -5.78
C VAL A 31 -1.66 -21.51 -6.85
N LEU A 32 -0.38 -21.37 -7.16
CA LEU A 32 0.32 -22.21 -8.14
C LEU A 32 1.05 -23.36 -7.47
N THR A 33 1.18 -24.48 -8.18
CA THR A 33 2.18 -25.50 -7.88
C THR A 33 3.58 -25.01 -8.25
N GLU A 34 4.61 -25.71 -7.77
CA GLU A 34 6.02 -25.36 -8.08
C GLU A 34 6.30 -25.36 -9.58
N ASP A 35 5.77 -26.34 -10.31
CA ASP A 35 5.96 -26.46 -11.76
C ASP A 35 5.27 -25.31 -12.52
N GLU A 36 4.04 -24.95 -12.13
CA GLU A 36 3.31 -23.83 -12.73
C GLU A 36 4.00 -22.49 -12.45
N ALA A 37 4.52 -22.29 -11.23
CA ALA A 37 5.24 -21.08 -10.87
C ALA A 37 6.53 -20.91 -11.68
N ASN A 38 7.25 -22.00 -11.95
CA ASN A 38 8.47 -21.98 -12.77
C ASN A 38 8.20 -21.76 -14.26
N ALA A 39 7.00 -22.10 -14.74
CA ALA A 39 6.61 -21.94 -16.14
C ALA A 39 5.94 -20.58 -16.45
N LEU A 40 5.66 -19.75 -15.44
CA LEU A 40 4.86 -18.55 -15.60
C LEU A 40 5.62 -17.46 -16.40
N PRO A 41 5.09 -17.00 -17.55
CA PRO A 41 5.74 -15.96 -18.33
C PRO A 41 5.63 -14.60 -17.63
N ARG A 42 6.52 -13.67 -18.03
CA ARG A 42 6.42 -12.28 -17.59
C ARG A 42 5.18 -11.63 -18.20
N THR A 43 4.38 -11.00 -17.35
CA THR A 43 3.23 -10.19 -17.74
C THR A 43 3.65 -8.73 -17.87
N PRO A 44 3.18 -7.98 -18.89
CA PRO A 44 3.52 -6.59 -19.07
C PRO A 44 3.20 -5.76 -17.82
N ALA A 45 4.11 -4.86 -17.45
CA ALA A 45 3.97 -3.97 -16.30
C ALA A 45 2.61 -3.23 -16.29
N LYS A 46 2.14 -2.76 -17.46
CA LYS A 46 0.86 -2.05 -17.57
C LYS A 46 -0.33 -2.89 -17.11
N GLU A 47 -0.39 -4.16 -17.49
CA GLU A 47 -1.49 -5.05 -17.11
C GLU A 47 -1.50 -5.31 -15.60
N VAL A 48 -0.32 -5.45 -15.00
CA VAL A 48 -0.18 -5.61 -13.55
C VAL A 48 -0.59 -4.34 -12.81
N LEU A 49 -0.22 -3.15 -13.32
CA LEU A 49 -0.63 -1.87 -12.73
C LEU A 49 -2.15 -1.64 -12.85
N ASP A 50 -2.75 -1.97 -13.98
CA ASP A 50 -4.21 -1.95 -14.18
C ASP A 50 -4.92 -2.86 -13.17
N PHE A 51 -4.37 -4.05 -12.94
CA PHE A 51 -4.86 -4.94 -11.88
C PHE A 51 -4.77 -4.29 -10.51
N VAL A 52 -3.64 -3.67 -10.15
CA VAL A 52 -3.47 -2.99 -8.85
C VAL A 52 -4.52 -1.88 -8.66
N VAL A 53 -4.75 -1.06 -9.69
CA VAL A 53 -5.77 0.00 -9.64
C VAL A 53 -7.17 -0.59 -9.44
N LYS A 54 -7.51 -1.64 -10.21
CA LYS A 54 -8.80 -2.33 -10.12
C LYS A 54 -9.02 -2.99 -8.76
N GLU A 55 -7.99 -3.62 -8.20
CA GLU A 55 -8.06 -4.21 -6.86
C GLU A 55 -8.32 -3.12 -5.82
N CYS A 56 -7.60 -1.99 -5.90
CA CYS A 56 -7.79 -0.86 -4.98
C CYS A 56 -9.23 -0.33 -5.04
N ASP A 57 -9.79 -0.15 -6.23
CA ASP A 57 -11.18 0.30 -6.40
C ASP A 57 -12.20 -0.69 -5.83
N ALA A 58 -11.94 -2.00 -5.98
CA ALA A 58 -12.84 -3.02 -5.46
C ALA A 58 -12.83 -3.11 -3.91
N ILE A 59 -11.73 -2.76 -3.25
CA ILE A 59 -11.55 -2.96 -1.81
C ILE A 59 -11.61 -1.67 -0.98
N ALA A 60 -11.47 -0.48 -1.59
CA ALA A 60 -11.39 0.79 -0.86
C ALA A 60 -12.57 1.00 0.10
N ASP A 61 -13.81 0.72 -0.33
CA ASP A 61 -15.01 0.87 0.49
C ASP A 61 -15.31 -0.33 1.39
N LYS A 62 -14.50 -1.39 1.32
CA LYS A 62 -14.65 -2.60 2.14
C LYS A 62 -13.79 -2.57 3.39
N LEU A 63 -12.83 -1.66 3.45
CA LEU A 63 -11.94 -1.47 4.59
C LEU A 63 -12.37 -0.26 5.43
N PRO A 64 -12.24 -0.34 6.77
CA PRO A 64 -12.51 0.78 7.65
C PRO A 64 -11.43 1.86 7.47
N VAL A 65 -11.81 3.10 7.76
CA VAL A 65 -10.84 4.21 7.80
C VAL A 65 -10.09 4.23 9.13
N ASP A 66 -10.78 3.88 10.22
CA ASP A 66 -10.24 3.88 11.58
C ASP A 66 -10.71 2.61 12.29
N TYR A 67 -9.76 1.74 12.62
CA TYR A 67 -10.04 0.47 13.29
C TYR A 67 -10.42 0.66 14.77
N SER A 68 -10.02 1.77 15.41
CA SER A 68 -10.35 2.02 16.83
C SER A 68 -11.85 2.23 17.06
N LYS A 69 -12.58 2.63 16.02
CA LYS A 69 -14.04 2.85 16.06
C LYS A 69 -14.88 1.58 15.89
N LEU A 70 -14.23 0.42 15.72
CA LEU A 70 -14.93 -0.85 15.47
C LEU A 70 -15.32 -1.60 16.74
N GLY A 71 -14.95 -1.12 17.94
CA GLY A 71 -15.26 -1.82 19.19
C GLY A 71 -14.62 -3.21 19.23
N ASP A 72 -15.38 -4.24 19.60
CA ASP A 72 -14.89 -5.62 19.75
C ASP A 72 -14.40 -6.27 18.44
N ASP A 73 -14.70 -5.65 17.28
CA ASP A 73 -14.25 -6.10 15.95
C ASP A 73 -12.77 -5.79 15.65
N ALA A 74 -12.08 -5.05 16.51
CA ALA A 74 -10.67 -4.72 16.39
C ALA A 74 -9.99 -4.56 17.76
N ALA A 75 -8.69 -4.85 17.83
CA ALA A 75 -7.92 -4.55 19.03
C ALA A 75 -7.93 -3.04 19.32
N ALA A 76 -7.95 -2.67 20.60
CA ALA A 76 -7.82 -1.28 21.00
C ALA A 76 -6.51 -0.69 20.45
N ASN A 77 -6.58 0.51 19.85
CA ASN A 77 -5.45 1.20 19.21
C ASN A 77 -4.76 0.41 18.08
N GLU A 78 -5.54 -0.33 17.30
CA GLU A 78 -5.06 -1.00 16.08
C GLU A 78 -4.72 0.03 14.98
N THR A 79 -3.42 0.29 14.79
CA THR A 79 -2.87 1.24 13.81
C THR A 79 -1.94 0.59 12.78
N GLY A 80 -1.71 -0.73 12.88
CA GLY A 80 -0.82 -1.48 11.98
C GLY A 80 -1.53 -2.17 10.81
N ARG A 81 -2.87 -2.20 10.83
CA ARG A 81 -3.67 -2.83 9.77
C ARG A 81 -3.93 -1.90 8.59
N VAL A 82 -4.19 -2.51 7.44
CA VAL A 82 -4.48 -1.81 6.19
C VAL A 82 -5.86 -1.15 6.28
N GLY A 83 -5.91 0.17 6.31
CA GLY A 83 -7.16 0.94 6.23
C GLY A 83 -7.49 1.42 4.82
N LYS A 84 -8.69 2.00 4.66
CA LYS A 84 -9.14 2.63 3.40
C LYS A 84 -8.15 3.68 2.88
N LEU A 85 -7.54 4.48 3.75
CA LEU A 85 -6.56 5.50 3.35
C LEU A 85 -5.32 4.90 2.70
N ALA A 86 -4.85 3.75 3.18
CA ALA A 86 -3.71 3.04 2.59
C ALA A 86 -4.02 2.55 1.17
N VAL A 87 -5.24 2.06 0.94
CA VAL A 87 -5.70 1.63 -0.39
C VAL A 87 -5.76 2.80 -1.37
N LEU A 88 -6.35 3.92 -0.94
CA LEU A 88 -6.40 5.13 -1.77
C LEU A 88 -4.99 5.64 -2.09
N ALA A 89 -4.09 5.61 -1.10
CA ALA A 89 -2.69 6.02 -1.28
C ALA A 89 -1.94 5.13 -2.27
N LEU A 90 -2.15 3.80 -2.21
CA LEU A 90 -1.59 2.87 -3.18
C LEU A 90 -2.10 3.17 -4.59
N LYS A 91 -3.43 3.33 -4.77
CA LYS A 91 -4.02 3.71 -6.06
C LYS A 91 -3.41 4.99 -6.62
N ALA A 92 -3.30 6.03 -5.80
CA ALA A 92 -2.74 7.31 -6.22
C ALA A 92 -1.27 7.17 -6.66
N ARG A 93 -0.47 6.39 -5.91
CA ARG A 93 0.92 6.11 -6.26
C ARG A 93 1.04 5.30 -7.56
N THR A 94 0.17 4.30 -7.76
CA THR A 94 0.14 3.50 -9.00
C THR A 94 -0.20 4.35 -10.21
N LEU A 95 -1.25 5.17 -10.15
CA LEU A 95 -1.63 6.07 -11.25
C LEU A 95 -0.54 7.11 -11.54
N LEU A 96 0.13 7.62 -10.51
CA LEU A 96 1.27 8.53 -10.70
C LEU A 96 2.45 7.83 -11.39
N TYR A 97 2.70 6.56 -11.05
CA TYR A 97 3.74 5.75 -11.69
C TYR A 97 3.41 5.49 -13.18
N GLU A 98 2.15 5.19 -13.50
CA GLU A 98 1.68 5.06 -14.89
C GLU A 98 1.78 6.37 -15.69
N ALA A 99 1.57 7.52 -15.03
CA ALA A 99 1.73 8.83 -15.66
C ALA A 99 3.21 9.22 -15.86
N SER A 100 4.17 8.48 -15.30
CA SER A 100 5.59 8.82 -15.42
C SER A 100 6.06 8.76 -16.88
N PRO A 101 7.12 9.49 -17.26
CA PRO A 101 7.63 9.50 -18.64
C PRO A 101 8.05 8.12 -19.18
N LEU A 102 8.32 7.16 -18.28
CA LEU A 102 8.67 5.79 -18.64
C LEU A 102 7.47 5.03 -19.25
N PHE A 103 6.26 5.27 -18.74
CA PHE A 103 5.04 4.59 -19.18
C PHE A 103 4.17 5.47 -20.08
N ASN A 104 4.19 6.79 -19.86
CA ASN A 104 3.48 7.78 -20.66
C ASN A 104 4.32 8.28 -21.84
N THR A 105 4.64 7.40 -22.79
CA THR A 105 5.47 7.72 -23.96
C THR A 105 4.81 8.72 -24.91
N ASN A 106 3.47 8.78 -24.93
CA ASN A 106 2.69 9.67 -25.78
C ASN A 106 2.41 11.05 -25.15
N ASN A 107 2.91 11.29 -23.94
CA ASN A 107 2.62 12.50 -23.15
C ASN A 107 1.11 12.79 -23.04
N ASP A 108 0.34 11.74 -22.80
CA ASP A 108 -1.10 11.81 -22.58
C ASP A 108 -1.38 12.59 -21.29
N LYS A 109 -2.09 13.70 -21.44
CA LYS A 109 -2.46 14.58 -20.33
C LYS A 109 -3.49 13.94 -19.40
N GLU A 110 -4.27 12.99 -19.91
CA GLU A 110 -5.31 12.34 -19.13
C GLU A 110 -4.72 11.47 -18.01
N LEU A 111 -3.59 10.79 -18.24
CA LEU A 111 -2.92 10.02 -17.20
C LEU A 111 -2.48 10.90 -16.02
N TYR A 112 -1.95 12.09 -16.31
CA TYR A 112 -1.62 13.08 -15.27
C TYR A 112 -2.88 13.60 -14.55
N HIS A 113 -3.97 13.81 -15.28
CA HIS A 113 -5.23 14.24 -14.70
C HIS A 113 -5.79 13.20 -13.72
N GLN A 114 -5.82 11.93 -14.11
CA GLN A 114 -6.28 10.83 -13.26
C GLN A 114 -5.40 10.65 -12.02
N ALA A 115 -4.07 10.74 -12.17
CA ALA A 115 -3.13 10.71 -11.04
C ALA A 115 -3.37 11.87 -10.06
N ALA A 116 -3.62 13.08 -10.58
CA ALA A 116 -3.92 14.25 -9.77
C ALA A 116 -5.26 14.11 -9.02
N LEU A 117 -6.31 13.60 -9.67
CA LEU A 117 -7.60 13.35 -9.04
C LEU A 117 -7.49 12.31 -7.92
N ALA A 118 -6.78 11.21 -8.16
CA ALA A 118 -6.56 10.17 -7.15
C ALA A 118 -5.75 10.71 -5.96
N SER A 119 -4.69 11.49 -6.23
CA SER A 119 -3.89 12.11 -5.17
C SER A 119 -4.71 13.11 -4.35
N LYS A 120 -5.57 13.89 -5.00
CA LYS A 120 -6.50 14.80 -4.31
C LYS A 120 -7.47 14.03 -3.41
N ALA A 121 -8.04 12.93 -3.90
CA ALA A 121 -8.95 12.10 -3.13
C ALA A 121 -8.30 11.53 -1.85
N VAL A 122 -7.02 11.15 -1.92
CA VAL A 122 -6.24 10.75 -0.73
C VAL A 122 -6.09 11.90 0.25
N ILE A 123 -5.68 13.08 -0.22
CA ILE A 123 -5.47 14.26 0.63
C ILE A 123 -6.79 14.65 1.33
N ASP A 124 -7.88 14.73 0.59
CA ASP A 124 -9.20 15.07 1.13
C ASP A 124 -9.65 14.03 2.18
N ALA A 125 -9.45 12.73 1.88
CA ALA A 125 -9.79 11.65 2.79
C ALA A 125 -8.94 11.67 4.06
N CYS A 126 -7.63 11.96 3.95
CA CYS A 126 -6.74 12.11 5.10
C CYS A 126 -7.19 13.28 5.99
N LEU A 127 -7.46 14.46 5.40
CA LEU A 127 -7.92 15.63 6.14
C LEU A 127 -9.25 15.38 6.86
N ALA A 128 -10.20 14.74 6.19
CA ALA A 128 -11.50 14.39 6.77
C ALA A 128 -11.39 13.43 7.96
N ASN A 129 -10.30 12.65 8.05
CA ASN A 129 -10.07 11.67 9.10
C ASN A 129 -8.96 12.07 10.08
N GLY A 130 -8.51 13.33 10.05
CA GLY A 130 -7.54 13.87 11.00
C GLY A 130 -6.10 13.43 10.78
N VAL A 131 -5.80 12.81 9.63
CA VAL A 131 -4.43 12.48 9.21
C VAL A 131 -3.80 13.73 8.59
N GLN A 132 -2.73 14.22 9.22
CA GLN A 132 -2.08 15.47 8.86
C GLN A 132 -0.58 15.44 9.21
N LEU A 133 0.18 16.32 8.59
CA LEU A 133 1.60 16.47 8.84
C LEU A 133 1.85 16.89 10.31
N GLY A 134 2.73 16.15 10.97
CA GLY A 134 3.12 16.38 12.36
C GLY A 134 4.50 17.01 12.49
N LYS A 135 5.06 16.99 13.70
CA LYS A 135 6.48 17.29 13.88
C LYS A 135 7.30 16.13 13.31
N TYR A 136 8.28 16.44 12.48
CA TYR A 136 9.14 15.43 11.85
C TYR A 136 9.84 14.51 12.86
N SER A 137 10.24 15.03 14.02
CA SER A 137 10.87 14.25 15.09
C SER A 137 10.00 13.10 15.61
N ASP A 138 8.68 13.25 15.55
CA ASP A 138 7.73 12.30 16.11
C ASP A 138 7.62 11.02 15.25
N LEU A 139 8.03 11.08 13.98
CA LEU A 139 8.02 9.93 13.05
C LEU A 139 9.09 8.87 13.39
N TRP A 140 10.15 9.27 14.07
CA TRP A 140 11.33 8.43 14.30
C TRP A 140 11.52 8.03 15.76
N GLY A 141 10.65 8.52 16.66
CA GLY A 141 10.68 8.21 18.08
C GLY A 141 9.99 6.88 18.44
N ALA A 142 10.16 6.43 19.68
CA ALA A 142 9.54 5.19 20.18
C ALA A 142 8.00 5.19 20.15
N ASN A 143 7.38 6.38 20.08
CA ASN A 143 5.93 6.57 20.00
C ASN A 143 5.45 6.95 18.60
N ASN A 144 6.23 6.68 17.55
CA ASN A 144 5.89 7.03 16.16
C ASN A 144 4.56 6.44 15.67
N TRP A 145 4.09 5.35 16.27
CA TRP A 145 2.78 4.76 15.99
C TRP A 145 1.59 5.68 16.34
N GLN A 146 1.82 6.75 17.11
CA GLN A 146 0.84 7.79 17.42
C GLN A 146 0.91 9.00 16.48
N ALA A 147 1.87 9.02 15.54
CA ALA A 147 2.04 10.14 14.64
C ALA A 147 0.80 10.30 13.75
N LYS A 148 0.27 11.52 13.70
CA LYS A 148 -0.93 11.85 12.91
C LYS A 148 -0.70 11.79 11.39
N GLU A 149 0.54 11.62 10.96
CA GLU A 149 0.92 11.51 9.54
C GLU A 149 0.87 10.05 9.05
N LEU A 150 0.76 9.08 9.96
CA LEU A 150 0.84 7.67 9.62
C LEU A 150 -0.43 7.20 8.89
N ILE A 151 -0.26 6.74 7.64
CA ILE A 151 -1.33 6.11 6.85
C ILE A 151 -1.27 4.58 6.98
N PHE A 152 -0.08 4.00 6.84
CA PHE A 152 0.17 2.57 7.01
C PHE A 152 1.64 2.36 7.41
N ALA A 153 1.88 1.56 8.44
CA ALA A 153 3.21 1.12 8.82
C ALA A 153 3.18 -0.30 9.38
N ILE A 154 4.31 -0.99 9.20
CA ILE A 154 4.57 -2.27 9.85
C ILE A 154 4.95 -1.97 11.30
N ARG A 155 4.14 -2.43 12.24
CA ARG A 155 4.46 -2.32 13.67
C ARG A 155 5.45 -3.40 14.06
N MET A 156 6.60 -2.97 14.58
CA MET A 156 7.56 -3.85 15.23
C MET A 156 7.59 -3.50 16.72
N GLY A 157 7.63 -4.53 17.57
CA GLY A 157 7.89 -4.35 19.00
C GLY A 157 9.32 -3.88 19.25
N ALA A 158 9.63 -3.51 20.50
CA ALA A 158 11.02 -3.30 20.89
C ALA A 158 11.80 -4.60 20.68
N MET A 159 12.85 -4.55 19.86
CA MET A 159 13.70 -5.69 19.56
C MET A 159 15.16 -5.30 19.79
N ASN A 160 15.88 -6.10 20.58
CA ASN A 160 17.32 -6.01 20.78
C ASN A 160 18.10 -7.08 19.98
N ALA A 161 17.42 -7.73 19.02
CA ALA A 161 17.97 -8.86 18.27
C ALA A 161 19.22 -8.45 17.47
N PHE A 162 19.23 -7.26 16.87
CA PHE A 162 20.38 -6.74 16.14
C PHE A 162 21.60 -6.53 17.06
N GLU A 163 21.38 -6.01 18.27
CA GLU A 163 22.43 -5.78 19.26
C GLU A 163 22.95 -7.10 19.84
N TYR A 164 22.06 -8.07 20.05
CA TYR A 164 22.41 -9.42 20.49
C TYR A 164 23.23 -10.19 19.45
N TYR A 165 22.85 -10.14 18.16
CA TYR A 165 23.55 -10.85 17.09
C TYR A 165 24.91 -10.24 16.73
N ASN A 166 25.10 -8.95 16.98
CA ASN A 166 26.35 -8.23 16.69
C ASN A 166 27.19 -7.97 17.95
N TYR A 167 26.81 -8.54 19.10
CA TYR A 167 27.63 -8.42 20.31
C TYR A 167 28.93 -9.20 20.11
N PRO A 168 30.12 -8.59 20.33
CA PRO A 168 31.37 -9.33 20.30
C PRO A 168 31.32 -10.42 21.38
N ARG A 169 31.50 -11.67 20.96
CA ARG A 169 31.61 -12.82 21.87
C ARG A 169 33.00 -12.92 22.47
#